data_AF-A0AA87AR51-F1
#
_entry.id   AF-A0AA87AR51-F1
#
_cell.length_a   1.000
_cell.length_b   1.000
_cell.length_c   1.000
_cell.angle_alpha   90.00
_cell.angle_beta   90.00
_cell.angle_gamma   90.00
#
_symmetry.space_group_name_H-M   'P 1'
#
loop_
_entity.id
_entity.type
_entity.pdbx_description
1 polymer ?
#
loop_
_entity_poly.entity_id
_entity_poly.type
_entity_poly.pdbx_seq_one_letter_code
_entity_poly.pdbx_strand_id
1 'polypeptide(L)'
;MEQAKANGATEVNNVNPTPEAKPAAKKAVEDALADKIKAIDENNDLTDEEKATAKQEAQAKATEAKNNIDAARTNAEVETAKTNGTTEVNNVNPTPEAKPAAKKQ
;
A
#
# COMPACT_ATOMS: atom_id res chain seq x y z
N MET A 1 -43.26 -22.35 22.63
CA MET A 1 -42.14 -21.41 22.70
C MET A 1 -40.99 -22.05 21.93
N GLU A 2 -41.08 -21.98 20.62
CA GLU A 2 -40.58 -20.87 19.80
C GLU A 2 -39.08 -20.98 19.58
N GLN A 3 -38.77 -21.00 18.29
CA GLN A 3 -37.55 -21.39 17.65
C GLN A 3 -36.68 -20.14 17.54
N ALA A 4 -35.53 -20.11 18.23
CA ALA A 4 -34.47 -19.15 17.96
C ALA A 4 -33.13 -19.86 18.08
N LYS A 5 -32.82 -20.64 17.03
CA LYS A 5 -31.49 -21.17 16.79
C LYS A 5 -30.57 -19.99 16.43
N ALA A 6 -29.44 -19.95 17.13
CA ALA A 6 -28.10 -19.59 16.65
C ALA A 6 -27.97 -18.49 15.58
N ASN A 7 -27.11 -17.51 15.90
CA ASN A 7 -26.32 -16.63 15.01
C ASN A 7 -26.53 -15.12 15.19
N GLY A 8 -26.78 -14.65 16.42
CA GLY A 8 -26.58 -13.24 16.77
C GLY A 8 -25.13 -12.86 17.12
N ALA A 9 -24.13 -13.70 16.79
CA ALA A 9 -22.76 -13.58 17.29
C ALA A 9 -21.72 -13.20 16.21
N THR A 10 -22.15 -12.80 15.00
CA THR A 10 -21.23 -12.61 13.87
C THR A 10 -21.02 -11.16 13.43
N GLU A 11 -21.49 -10.15 14.15
CA GLU A 11 -21.43 -8.76 13.63
C GLU A 11 -20.89 -7.69 14.59
N VAL A 12 -20.30 -8.06 15.73
CA VAL A 12 -19.80 -7.05 16.70
C VAL A 12 -18.44 -7.37 17.30
N ASN A 13 -17.60 -8.17 16.64
CA ASN A 13 -16.25 -8.46 17.15
C ASN A 13 -15.16 -7.56 16.57
N ASN A 14 -15.48 -6.34 16.10
CA ASN A 14 -14.44 -5.32 15.89
C ASN A 14 -14.95 -3.88 15.70
N VAL A 15 -15.74 -3.33 16.63
CA VAL A 15 -16.16 -1.92 16.53
C VAL A 15 -15.00 -0.92 16.70
N ASN A 16 -13.83 -1.38 17.17
CA ASN A 16 -12.62 -0.57 17.25
C ASN A 16 -11.37 -1.39 16.86
N PRO A 17 -10.35 -0.78 16.23
CA PRO A 17 -9.14 -1.48 15.85
C PRO A 17 -8.40 -1.97 17.09
N THR A 18 -7.79 -3.17 17.04
CA THR A 18 -6.89 -3.55 18.13
C THR A 18 -5.67 -2.61 18.13
N PRO A 19 -5.07 -2.32 19.30
CA PRO A 19 -3.91 -1.43 19.39
C PRO A 19 -2.74 -1.82 18.47
N GLU A 20 -2.64 -3.12 18.14
CA GLU A 20 -1.58 -3.69 17.32
C GLU A 20 -1.93 -3.74 15.82
N ALA A 21 -3.21 -3.71 15.44
CA ALA A 21 -3.62 -3.84 14.04
C ALA A 21 -3.13 -2.67 13.17
N LYS A 22 -3.30 -1.43 13.65
CA LYS A 22 -2.83 -0.23 12.95
C LYS A 22 -1.30 -0.19 12.76
N PRO A 23 -0.47 -0.33 13.81
CA PRO A 23 0.99 -0.31 13.62
C PRO A 23 1.48 -1.47 12.75
N ALA A 24 0.90 -2.68 12.88
CA ALA A 24 1.24 -3.80 12.00
C ALA A 24 0.91 -3.50 10.53
N ALA A 25 -0.27 -2.94 10.26
CA ALA A 25 -0.68 -2.53 8.91
C ALA A 25 0.23 -1.44 8.33
N LYS A 26 0.58 -0.42 9.13
CA LYS A 26 1.52 0.63 8.69
C LYS A 26 2.89 0.06 8.36
N LYS A 27 3.40 -0.85 9.21
CA LYS A 27 4.68 -1.51 8.96
C LYS A 27 4.65 -2.28 7.64
N ALA A 28 3.58 -3.01 7.35
CA ALA A 28 3.44 -3.73 6.08
C ALA A 28 3.47 -2.79 4.86
N VAL A 29 2.86 -1.61 4.96
CA VAL A 29 2.95 -0.57 3.92
C VAL A 29 4.38 -0.01 3.79
N GLU A 30 5.09 0.15 4.91
CA GLU A 30 6.50 0.59 4.90
C GLU A 30 7.45 -0.43 4.29
N ASP A 31 7.28 -1.71 4.64
CA ASP A 31 8.07 -2.80 4.07
C ASP A 31 7.84 -2.86 2.54
N ALA A 32 6.57 -2.80 2.10
CA ALA A 32 6.24 -2.76 0.67
C ALA A 32 6.82 -1.52 -0.05
N LEU A 33 6.82 -0.36 0.60
CA LEU A 33 7.46 0.84 0.07
C LEU A 33 8.97 0.66 -0.07
N ALA A 34 9.65 0.11 0.95
CA ALA A 34 11.08 -0.11 0.92
C ALA A 34 11.47 -1.08 -0.21
N ASP A 35 10.75 -2.19 -0.35
CA ASP A 35 10.94 -3.15 -1.44
C ASP A 35 10.73 -2.48 -2.80
N LYS A 36 9.69 -1.64 -2.92
CA LYS A 36 9.41 -0.93 -4.17
C LYS A 36 10.49 0.07 -4.54
N ILE A 37 10.95 0.88 -3.58
CA ILE A 37 12.05 1.83 -3.78
C ILE A 37 13.31 1.09 -4.23
N LYS A 38 13.64 -0.03 -3.58
CA LYS A 38 14.77 -0.87 -3.94
C LYS A 38 14.65 -1.38 -5.38
N ALA A 39 13.48 -1.88 -5.78
CA ALA A 39 13.24 -2.33 -7.16
C ALA A 39 13.39 -1.19 -8.19
N ILE A 40 12.97 0.04 -7.85
CA ILE A 40 13.16 1.22 -8.71
C ILE A 40 14.64 1.60 -8.80
N ASP A 41 15.37 1.58 -7.69
CA ASP A 41 16.82 1.87 -7.66
C ASP A 41 17.62 0.89 -8.52
N GLU A 42 17.29 -0.40 -8.42
CA GLU A 42 17.95 -1.49 -9.16
C GLU A 42 17.57 -1.51 -10.65
N ASN A 43 16.55 -0.76 -11.08
CA ASN A 43 16.15 -0.68 -12.48
C ASN A 43 17.13 0.20 -13.29
N ASN A 44 17.96 -0.43 -14.12
CA ASN A 44 18.96 0.25 -14.94
C ASN A 44 18.41 0.86 -16.24
N ASP A 45 17.15 0.60 -16.57
CA ASP A 45 16.50 1.17 -17.75
C ASP A 45 16.03 2.62 -17.50
N LEU A 46 15.85 2.99 -16.23
CA LEU A 46 15.41 4.32 -15.81
C LEU A 46 16.59 5.27 -15.58
N THR A 47 16.37 6.54 -15.90
CA THR A 47 17.22 7.67 -15.49
C THR A 47 17.01 8.01 -14.01
N ASP A 48 17.94 8.77 -13.43
CA ASP A 48 17.84 9.20 -12.03
C ASP A 48 16.59 10.06 -11.77
N GLU A 49 16.15 10.85 -12.76
CA GLU A 49 14.96 11.70 -12.66
C GLU A 49 13.67 10.86 -12.64
N GLU A 50 13.59 9.84 -13.49
CA GLU A 50 12.46 8.89 -13.51
C GLU A 50 12.41 8.05 -12.24
N LYS A 51 13.58 7.63 -11.73
CA LYS A 51 13.69 6.95 -10.43
C LYS A 51 13.21 7.85 -9.31
N ALA A 52 13.64 9.11 -9.28
CA ALA A 52 13.24 10.05 -8.24
C ALA A 52 11.72 10.26 -8.24
N THR A 53 11.14 10.48 -9.42
CA THR A 53 9.68 10.66 -9.59
C THR A 53 8.92 9.42 -9.10
N ALA A 54 9.32 8.22 -9.54
CA ALA A 54 8.66 6.99 -9.12
C ALA A 54 8.76 6.71 -7.62
N LYS A 55 9.92 7.03 -7.00
CA LYS A 55 10.06 6.93 -5.54
C LYS A 55 9.18 7.92 -4.81
N GLN A 56 9.00 9.13 -5.34
CA GLN A 56 8.09 10.13 -4.75
C GLN A 56 6.63 9.68 -4.87
N GLU A 57 6.23 9.13 -6.01
CA GLU A 57 4.89 8.56 -6.19
C GLU A 57 4.63 7.40 -5.22
N ALA A 58 5.57 6.46 -5.09
CA ALA A 58 5.46 5.36 -4.14
C ALA A 58 5.35 5.86 -2.69
N GLN A 59 6.14 6.86 -2.31
CA GLN A 59 6.06 7.49 -0.97
C GLN A 59 4.71 8.18 -0.74
N ALA A 60 4.17 8.86 -1.76
CA ALA A 60 2.86 9.50 -1.66
C ALA A 60 1.75 8.46 -1.44
N LYS A 61 1.74 7.36 -2.21
CA LYS A 61 0.79 6.25 -2.05
C LYS A 61 0.90 5.57 -0.68
N ALA A 62 2.11 5.35 -0.20
CA ALA A 62 2.34 4.81 1.14
C ALA A 62 1.84 5.75 2.25
N THR A 63 2.02 7.06 2.07
CA THR A 63 1.52 8.08 3.01
C THR A 63 0.00 8.11 3.04
N GLU A 64 -0.64 8.10 1.88
CA GLU A 64 -2.10 8.01 1.75
C GLU A 64 -2.65 6.75 2.43
N ALA A 65 -2.01 5.60 2.19
CA ALA A 65 -2.36 4.34 2.84
C ALA A 65 -2.25 4.40 4.36
N LYS A 66 -1.16 4.97 4.90
CA LYS A 66 -0.98 5.15 6.35
C LYS A 66 -2.06 6.06 6.93
N ASN A 67 -2.42 7.15 6.24
CA ASN A 67 -3.51 8.03 6.65
C ASN A 67 -4.86 7.30 6.68
N ASN A 68 -5.14 6.44 5.68
CA ASN A 68 -6.34 5.60 5.65
C ASN A 68 -6.36 4.59 6.81
N ILE A 69 -5.21 3.98 7.14
CA ILE A 69 -5.05 3.09 8.30
C ILE A 69 -5.29 3.86 9.62
N ASP A 70 -4.81 5.10 9.73
CA ASP A 70 -5.07 5.94 10.91
C ASP A 70 -6.55 6.29 11.06
N ALA A 71 -7.22 6.62 9.95
CA ALA A 71 -8.63 6.97 9.91
C ALA A 71 -9.59 5.76 10.10
N ALA A 72 -9.10 4.54 9.87
CA ALA A 72 -9.88 3.31 10.02
C ALA A 72 -10.46 3.15 11.44
N ARG A 73 -11.75 2.83 11.52
CA ARG A 73 -12.47 2.63 12.79
C ARG A 73 -12.62 1.16 13.16
N THR A 74 -12.39 0.26 12.21
CA THR A 74 -12.50 -1.19 12.41
C THR A 74 -11.27 -1.92 11.87
N ASN A 75 -11.03 -3.15 12.32
CA ASN A 75 -9.97 -4.02 11.81
C ASN A 75 -10.21 -4.34 10.34
N ALA A 76 -11.47 -4.47 9.90
CA ALA A 76 -11.80 -4.68 8.50
C ALA A 76 -11.34 -3.50 7.63
N GLU A 77 -11.57 -2.27 8.10
CA GLU A 77 -11.06 -1.07 7.43
C GLU A 77 -9.53 -1.00 7.46
N VAL A 78 -8.89 -1.36 8.59
CA VAL A 78 -7.42 -1.42 8.68
C VAL A 78 -6.85 -2.41 7.66
N GLU A 79 -7.41 -3.61 7.57
CA GLU A 79 -6.98 -4.65 6.63
C GLU A 79 -7.22 -4.24 5.17
N THR A 80 -8.35 -3.57 4.90
CA THR A 80 -8.67 -3.03 3.57
C THR A 80 -7.68 -1.91 3.19
N ALA A 81 -7.43 -0.96 4.09
CA ALA A 81 -6.51 0.14 3.88
C ALA A 81 -5.06 -0.36 3.70
N LYS A 82 -4.65 -1.37 4.47
CA LYS A 82 -3.38 -2.09 4.29
C LYS A 82 -3.28 -2.67 2.89
N THR A 83 -4.25 -3.49 2.49
CA THR A 83 -4.26 -4.22 1.21
C THR A 83 -4.24 -3.26 0.02
N ASN A 84 -5.10 -2.23 0.05
CA ASN A 84 -5.15 -1.19 -0.96
C ASN A 84 -3.83 -0.44 -1.00
N GLY A 85 -3.30 -0.03 0.16
CA GLY A 85 -2.04 0.68 0.26
C GLY A 85 -0.85 -0.08 -0.31
N THR A 86 -0.70 -1.35 0.06
CA THR A 86 0.36 -2.21 -0.49
C THR A 86 0.19 -2.42 -1.99
N THR A 87 -1.05 -2.52 -2.48
CA THR A 87 -1.33 -2.69 -3.92
C THR A 87 -0.95 -1.42 -4.69
N GLU A 88 -1.38 -0.25 -4.22
CA GLU A 88 -1.10 1.04 -4.83
C GLU A 88 0.40 1.34 -4.87
N VAL A 89 1.13 1.07 -3.78
CA VAL A 89 2.59 1.20 -3.74
C VAL A 89 3.27 0.28 -4.74
N ASN A 90 2.87 -1.00 -4.79
CA ASN A 90 3.45 -1.96 -5.73
C ASN A 90 3.13 -1.64 -7.19
N ASN A 91 1.98 -1.02 -7.46
CA ASN A 91 1.53 -0.63 -8.79
C ASN A 91 2.28 0.58 -9.36
N VAL A 92 3.14 1.26 -8.60
CA VAL A 92 3.98 2.35 -9.12
C VAL A 92 4.96 1.81 -10.15
N ASN A 93 4.64 1.88 -11.43
CA ASN A 93 5.49 1.30 -12.47
C ASN A 93 6.09 2.41 -13.34
N PRO A 94 7.31 2.88 -13.04
CA PRO A 94 7.97 3.86 -13.89
C PRO A 94 8.16 3.30 -15.30
N THR A 95 7.74 4.10 -16.29
CA THR A 95 8.04 3.82 -17.69
C THR A 95 9.27 4.63 -18.08
N PRO A 96 10.32 4.00 -18.63
CA PRO A 96 11.41 4.75 -19.24
C PRO A 96 10.84 5.54 -20.42
N GLU A 97 10.90 6.87 -20.34
CA GLU A 97 10.76 7.73 -21.49
C GLU A 97 11.82 7.30 -22.51
N ALA A 98 11.36 6.94 -23.71
CA ALA A 98 12.25 6.41 -24.73
C ALA A 98 13.42 7.37 -24.92
N LYS A 99 14.64 6.92 -24.56
CA LYS A 99 15.88 7.56 -25.03
C LYS A 99 15.67 7.78 -26.52
N PRO A 100 15.76 9.02 -27.06
CA PRO A 100 15.80 9.17 -28.50
C PRO A 100 16.94 8.26 -28.93
N ALA A 101 16.61 7.20 -29.69
CA ALA A 101 17.57 6.21 -30.11
C ALA A 101 18.76 7.00 -30.62
N ALA A 102 19.87 6.96 -29.87
CA ALA A 102 21.09 7.64 -30.27
C ALA A 102 21.33 7.11 -31.67
N LYS A 103 21.15 7.98 -32.67
CA LYS A 103 21.35 7.65 -34.07
C LYS A 103 22.73 7.02 -34.11
N LYS A 104 22.78 5.68 -34.28
CA LYS A 104 24.02 5.02 -34.66
C LYS A 104 24.41 5.72 -35.96
N GLN A 105 25.63 6.26 -35.94
CA GLN A 105 26.25 7.02 -37.02
C GLN A 105 26.10 6.33 -38.37
#